data_AF-A0A0D3HGD8-F1
#
_entry.id   AF-A0A0D3HGD8-F1
#
_cell.length_a   1.000
_cell.length_b   1.000
_cell.length_c   1.000
_cell.angle_alpha   90.00
_cell.angle_beta   90.00
_cell.angle_gamma   90.00
#
_symmetry.space_group_name_H-M   'P 1'
#
loop_
_entity.id
_entity.type
_entity.pdbx_description
1 polymer ?
#
loop_
_entity_poly.entity_id
_entity_poly.type
_entity_poly.pdbx_seq_one_letter_code
_entity_poly.pdbx_strand_id
1 'polypeptide(L)'
;MAWPFARWNARFHAVLTSSPAAGEAGCFLVVVADRLLAFCRPGADFQGWETLRAPGFRHHAALSDVVAVGATVYLVDERRRLWRADLADENPKVQRRDTGFALPSLELRRHYLVESLGHVLLVLSDERHNRVALYKLNWDARAWLPIAACPGERVLLLGRGCSAAVPPSSAAGRAPGTVLFAHQPSTLPDVDVAARGQAWFWSESRVGAAPGDLLVLKKTVPHRHGEFPADGDSFWFFPAVDPDENAR
;
A
#
# COMPACT_ATOMS: atom_id res chain seq x y z
N MET A 1 15.79 -12.08 -21.79
CA MET A 1 15.34 -12.80 -20.58
C MET A 1 13.83 -12.60 -20.43
N ALA A 2 13.07 -13.66 -20.14
CA ALA A 2 11.61 -13.64 -20.15
C ALA A 2 11.01 -13.20 -18.81
N TRP A 3 9.83 -12.58 -18.87
CA TRP A 3 8.98 -12.24 -17.73
C TRP A 3 8.81 -13.44 -16.77
N PRO A 4 9.15 -13.33 -15.48
CA PRO A 4 9.19 -14.48 -14.57
C PRO A 4 7.79 -15.05 -14.27
N PHE A 5 6.73 -14.29 -14.58
CA PHE A 5 5.34 -14.71 -14.40
C PHE A 5 4.68 -15.20 -15.71
N ALA A 6 5.44 -15.47 -16.78
CA ALA A 6 4.87 -15.92 -18.08
C ALA A 6 4.01 -17.20 -18.01
N ARG A 7 4.10 -17.96 -16.90
CA ARG A 7 3.27 -19.16 -16.62
C ARG A 7 2.19 -18.94 -15.57
N TRP A 8 2.04 -17.73 -15.04
CA TRP A 8 1.16 -17.43 -13.92
C TRP A 8 0.11 -16.40 -14.32
N ASN A 9 -1.14 -16.86 -14.45
CA ASN A 9 -2.35 -16.02 -14.39
C ASN A 9 -2.58 -15.47 -12.96
N ALA A 10 -1.51 -15.29 -12.18
CA ALA A 10 -1.58 -14.99 -10.76
C ALA A 10 -1.74 -13.48 -10.56
N ARG A 11 -2.62 -13.11 -9.63
CA ARG A 11 -2.67 -11.75 -9.11
C ARG A 11 -1.33 -11.47 -8.41
N PHE A 12 -0.68 -10.39 -8.80
CA PHE A 12 0.60 -9.97 -8.25
C PHE A 12 0.49 -8.55 -7.69
N HIS A 13 1.37 -8.22 -6.76
CA HIS A 13 1.54 -6.86 -6.28
C HIS A 13 2.96 -6.40 -6.58
N ALA A 14 3.11 -5.20 -7.13
CA ALA A 14 4.40 -4.64 -7.46
C ALA A 14 4.72 -3.43 -6.58
N VAL A 15 5.96 -3.31 -6.16
CA VAL A 15 6.49 -2.14 -5.46
C VAL A 15 7.80 -1.72 -6.12
N LEU A 16 7.99 -0.41 -6.27
CA LEU A 16 9.27 0.17 -6.66
C LEU A 16 9.94 0.66 -5.38
N THR A 17 11.15 0.18 -5.14
CA THR A 17 11.96 0.64 -4.02
C THR A 17 12.80 1.83 -4.48
N SER A 18 12.79 2.92 -3.71
CA SER A 18 13.74 4.01 -3.86
C SER A 18 14.76 3.90 -2.73
N SER A 19 16.05 3.77 -3.08
CA SER A 19 17.13 3.85 -2.11
C SER A 19 17.79 5.21 -2.21
N PRO A 20 17.45 6.18 -1.34
CA PRO A 20 18.16 7.46 -1.27
C PRO A 20 19.51 7.35 -0.53
N ALA A 21 19.88 6.18 0.00
CA ALA A 21 21.14 6.00 0.71
C ALA A 21 22.33 6.04 -0.28
N ALA A 22 23.16 7.07 -0.10
CA ALA A 22 24.29 7.44 -0.94
C ALA A 22 25.32 6.30 -1.11
N GLY A 23 25.76 6.08 -2.35
CA GLY A 23 26.94 5.28 -2.70
C GLY A 23 26.69 4.21 -3.76
N GLU A 24 25.56 3.50 -3.66
CA GLU A 24 25.17 2.42 -4.57
C GLU A 24 23.67 2.54 -4.89
N ALA A 25 23.33 3.56 -5.70
CA ALA A 25 21.95 3.91 -6.03
C ALA A 25 21.28 2.84 -6.92
N GLY A 26 20.84 1.74 -6.31
CA GLY A 26 20.00 0.73 -6.94
C GLY A 26 18.55 0.92 -6.53
N CYS A 27 17.69 1.36 -7.45
CA CYS A 27 16.26 1.11 -7.31
C CYS A 27 15.99 -0.36 -7.56
N PHE A 28 14.97 -0.93 -6.93
CA PHE A 28 14.51 -2.28 -7.26
C PHE A 28 13.04 -2.24 -7.67
N LEU A 29 12.71 -2.89 -8.78
CA LEU A 29 11.33 -3.26 -9.08
C LEU A 29 11.09 -4.64 -8.50
N VAL A 30 10.09 -4.75 -7.64
CA VAL A 30 9.76 -5.99 -6.94
C VAL A 30 8.34 -6.37 -7.28
N VAL A 31 8.15 -7.64 -7.62
CA VAL A 31 6.85 -8.23 -7.92
C VAL A 31 6.65 -9.44 -7.02
N VAL A 32 5.53 -9.44 -6.32
CA VAL A 32 5.17 -10.43 -5.31
C VAL A 32 3.99 -11.24 -5.83
N ALA A 33 4.12 -12.56 -5.74
CA ALA A 33 3.03 -13.49 -6.00
C ALA A 33 3.07 -14.64 -4.99
N ASP A 34 2.12 -15.57 -5.09
CA ASP A 34 2.03 -16.70 -4.17
C ASP A 34 3.37 -17.47 -4.09
N ARG A 35 3.92 -17.54 -2.88
CA ARG A 35 5.22 -18.18 -2.55
C ARG A 35 6.45 -17.64 -3.29
N LEU A 36 6.36 -16.52 -4.00
CA LEU A 36 7.47 -15.96 -4.78
C LEU A 36 7.58 -14.45 -4.64
N LEU A 37 8.82 -13.99 -4.45
CA LEU A 37 9.22 -12.61 -4.66
C LEU A 37 10.19 -12.59 -5.84
N ALA A 38 9.88 -11.85 -6.89
CA ALA A 38 10.79 -11.60 -8.00
C ALA A 38 11.23 -10.13 -7.97
N PHE A 39 12.49 -9.86 -8.24
CA PHE A 39 12.99 -8.49 -8.26
C PHE A 39 14.02 -8.28 -9.36
N CYS A 40 14.19 -7.03 -9.76
CA CYS A 40 15.24 -6.62 -10.67
C CYS A 40 15.68 -5.18 -10.39
N ARG A 41 16.85 -4.81 -10.91
CA ARG A 41 17.33 -3.42 -10.93
C ARG A 41 16.96 -2.80 -12.27
N PRO A 42 16.01 -1.85 -12.33
CA PRO A 42 15.69 -1.14 -13.57
C PRO A 42 16.86 -0.21 -13.94
N GLY A 43 17.27 -0.23 -15.20
CA GLY A 43 18.38 0.58 -15.71
C GLY A 43 18.86 0.11 -17.09
N ALA A 44 19.79 0.86 -17.68
CA ALA A 44 20.38 0.52 -18.97
C ALA A 44 21.06 -0.86 -18.96
N ASP A 45 21.66 -1.25 -17.83
CA ASP A 45 22.34 -2.52 -17.62
C ASP A 45 21.43 -3.57 -16.95
N PHE A 46 20.17 -3.68 -17.40
CA PHE A 46 19.21 -4.65 -16.85
C PHE A 46 19.74 -6.09 -16.94
N GLN A 47 20.12 -6.66 -15.80
CA GLN A 47 20.70 -8.00 -15.69
C GLN A 47 19.64 -9.13 -15.69
N GLY A 48 18.35 -8.78 -15.76
CA GLY A 48 17.25 -9.74 -15.69
C GLY A 48 16.54 -9.74 -14.33
N TRP A 49 15.72 -10.79 -14.14
CA TRP A 49 14.95 -10.99 -12.92
C TRP A 49 15.64 -12.02 -12.02
N GLU A 50 15.73 -11.69 -10.74
CA GLU A 50 16.09 -12.59 -9.67
C GLU A 50 14.84 -13.04 -8.92
N THR A 51 14.88 -14.24 -8.32
CA THR A 51 13.71 -14.81 -7.65
C THR A 51 14.07 -15.39 -6.30
N LEU A 52 13.27 -15.06 -5.28
CA LEU A 52 13.35 -15.60 -3.94
C LEU A 52 12.13 -16.46 -3.66
N ARG A 53 12.36 -17.69 -3.22
CA ARG A 53 11.29 -18.60 -2.80
C ARG A 53 10.92 -18.33 -1.35
N ALA A 54 9.62 -18.23 -1.10
CA ALA A 54 9.06 -18.10 0.24
C ALA A 54 7.98 -19.18 0.44
N PRO A 55 8.37 -20.44 0.76
CA PRO A 55 7.47 -21.60 0.72
C PRO A 55 6.21 -21.50 1.60
N GLY A 56 6.21 -20.63 2.61
CA GLY A 56 5.06 -20.38 3.48
C GLY A 56 4.29 -19.09 3.21
N PHE A 57 4.76 -18.23 2.30
CA PHE A 57 4.10 -16.97 1.96
C PHE A 57 2.91 -17.24 1.04
N ARG A 58 1.76 -16.65 1.37
CA ARG A 58 0.52 -16.77 0.61
C ARG A 58 -0.02 -15.39 0.22
N HIS A 59 -0.03 -15.13 -1.08
CA HIS A 59 -0.54 -13.86 -1.59
C HIS A 59 -2.04 -13.95 -1.87
N HIS A 60 -2.80 -12.99 -1.35
CA HIS A 60 -4.20 -12.79 -1.63
C HIS A 60 -4.45 -11.31 -1.93
N ALA A 61 -5.04 -10.98 -3.10
CA ALA A 61 -5.13 -9.59 -3.58
C ALA A 61 -5.83 -8.63 -2.60
N ALA A 62 -6.83 -9.11 -1.85
CA ALA A 62 -7.53 -8.28 -0.86
C ALA A 62 -6.95 -8.34 0.57
N LEU A 63 -6.07 -9.31 0.86
CA LEU A 63 -5.61 -9.65 2.22
C LEU A 63 -4.08 -9.70 2.29
N SER A 64 -3.36 -9.24 1.29
CA SER A 64 -1.92 -9.14 1.29
C SER A 64 -1.54 -7.74 0.87
N ASP A 65 -0.40 -7.29 1.37
CA ASP A 65 0.13 -5.99 0.99
C ASP A 65 1.67 -6.02 1.05
N VAL A 66 2.30 -5.15 0.26
CA VAL A 66 3.76 -5.00 0.22
C VAL A 66 4.14 -3.53 0.28
N VAL A 67 5.23 -3.26 1.00
CA VAL A 67 5.86 -1.95 1.03
C VAL A 67 7.37 -2.08 0.99
N ALA A 68 8.04 -1.10 0.40
CA ALA A 68 9.49 -1.01 0.36
C ALA A 68 9.99 0.14 1.22
N VAL A 69 11.11 -0.08 1.91
CA VAL A 69 11.84 0.92 2.68
C VAL A 69 13.31 0.82 2.30
N GLY A 70 13.82 1.77 1.52
CA GLY A 70 15.17 1.67 0.95
C GLY A 70 15.29 0.44 0.02
N ALA A 71 16.25 -0.45 0.31
CA ALA A 71 16.41 -1.72 -0.39
C ALA A 71 15.69 -2.90 0.28
N THR A 72 14.97 -2.65 1.38
CA THR A 72 14.25 -3.68 2.11
C THR A 72 12.78 -3.72 1.70
N VAL A 73 12.24 -4.91 1.50
CA VAL A 73 10.82 -5.16 1.19
C VAL A 73 10.16 -5.83 2.37
N TYR A 74 8.98 -5.34 2.77
CA TYR A 74 8.16 -5.91 3.81
C TYR A 74 6.82 -6.36 3.23
N LEU A 75 6.37 -7.55 3.59
CA LEU A 75 5.13 -8.13 3.10
C LEU A 75 4.26 -8.62 4.24
N VAL A 76 2.96 -8.43 4.11
CA VAL A 76 1.95 -9.09 4.93
C VAL A 76 1.21 -10.10 4.05
N ASP A 77 1.17 -11.36 4.47
CA ASP A 77 0.45 -12.42 3.77
C ASP A 77 -1.03 -12.47 4.14
N GLU A 78 -1.82 -13.30 3.44
CA GLU A 78 -3.26 -13.49 3.69
C GLU A 78 -3.59 -13.90 5.14
N ARG A 79 -2.62 -14.50 5.83
CA ARG A 79 -2.72 -14.99 7.21
C ARG A 79 -2.16 -13.97 8.21
N ARG A 80 -1.94 -12.73 7.76
CA ARG A 80 -1.44 -11.59 8.54
C ARG A 80 -0.03 -11.80 9.10
N ARG A 81 0.78 -12.66 8.46
CA ARG A 81 2.18 -12.88 8.86
C ARG A 81 3.09 -11.90 8.14
N LEU A 82 4.11 -11.45 8.86
CA LEU A 82 5.09 -10.50 8.35
C LEU A 82 6.32 -11.21 7.77
N TRP A 83 6.71 -10.74 6.59
CA TRP A 83 7.87 -11.21 5.83
C TRP A 83 8.75 -10.01 5.49
N ARG A 84 10.06 -10.23 5.43
CA ARG A 84 11.05 -9.23 5.03
C ARG A 84 12.04 -9.86 4.05
N ALA A 85 12.44 -9.11 3.04
CA ALA A 85 13.61 -9.41 2.22
C ALA A 85 14.50 -8.18 2.15
N ASP A 86 15.79 -8.33 2.40
CA ASP A 86 16.78 -7.30 2.14
C ASP A 86 17.40 -7.56 0.77
N LEU A 87 17.19 -6.66 -0.18
CA LEU A 87 17.64 -6.86 -1.58
C LEU A 87 19.06 -6.34 -1.82
N ALA A 88 19.62 -5.61 -0.87
CA ALA A 88 21.01 -5.17 -0.90
C ALA A 88 21.99 -6.22 -0.36
N ASP A 89 21.50 -7.26 0.33
CA ASP A 89 22.33 -8.36 0.80
C ASP A 89 22.99 -9.10 -0.38
N GLU A 90 24.26 -9.54 -0.23
CA GLU A 90 24.97 -10.34 -1.25
C GLU A 90 24.23 -11.64 -1.61
N ASN A 91 23.46 -12.18 -0.67
CA ASN A 91 22.64 -13.37 -0.86
C ASN A 91 21.25 -13.11 -0.24
N PRO A 92 20.37 -12.40 -0.98
CA PRO A 92 19.10 -11.93 -0.45
C PRO A 92 18.21 -13.11 -0.09
N LYS A 93 17.56 -13.04 1.08
CA LYS A 93 16.70 -14.11 1.59
C LYS A 93 15.41 -13.55 2.13
N VAL A 94 14.33 -14.31 1.93
CA VAL A 94 13.04 -14.00 2.55
C VAL A 94 13.05 -14.53 3.97
N GLN A 95 13.05 -13.62 4.94
CA GLN A 95 12.90 -13.92 6.35
C GLN A 95 11.44 -13.82 6.74
N ARG A 96 10.93 -14.87 7.40
CA ARG A 96 9.68 -14.80 8.13
C ARG A 96 9.97 -14.45 9.57
N ARG A 97 9.23 -13.48 10.11
CA ARG A 97 9.08 -13.37 11.56
C ARG A 97 7.67 -13.79 11.89
N ASP A 98 7.54 -14.74 12.81
CA ASP A 98 6.27 -14.97 13.48
C ASP A 98 6.02 -13.81 14.43
N THR A 99 5.62 -12.69 13.85
CA THR A 99 4.91 -11.63 14.56
C THR A 99 3.49 -12.13 14.77
N GLY A 100 3.32 -13.20 15.54
CA GLY A 100 2.05 -13.87 15.84
C GLY A 100 1.09 -13.01 16.66
N PHE A 101 0.97 -11.73 16.33
CA PHE A 101 0.00 -10.84 16.92
C PHE A 101 -1.35 -11.18 16.32
N ALA A 102 -2.30 -11.48 17.19
CA ALA A 102 -3.64 -11.01 16.94
C ALA A 102 -3.52 -9.51 16.66
N LEU A 103 -3.69 -9.09 15.40
CA LEU A 103 -3.95 -7.69 15.10
C LEU A 103 -5.02 -7.22 16.09
N PRO A 104 -4.88 -6.05 16.75
CA PRO A 104 -5.62 -5.78 17.99
C PRO A 104 -7.15 -5.81 17.89
N SER A 105 -7.70 -5.88 16.68
CA SER A 105 -9.11 -6.14 16.47
C SER A 105 -9.34 -7.07 15.28
N LEU A 106 -10.13 -8.13 15.51
CA LEU A 106 -10.71 -8.97 14.46
C LEU A 106 -11.81 -8.24 13.67
N GLU A 107 -12.33 -7.13 14.20
CA GLU A 107 -13.33 -6.29 13.51
C GLU A 107 -12.70 -5.49 12.36
N LEU A 108 -11.40 -5.18 12.45
CA LEU A 108 -10.65 -4.52 11.38
C LEU A 108 -10.16 -5.57 10.39
N ARG A 109 -10.68 -5.48 9.16
CA ARG A 109 -10.51 -6.51 8.12
C ARG A 109 -9.53 -6.11 7.05
N ARG A 110 -9.45 -4.82 6.72
CA ARG A 110 -8.52 -4.31 5.70
C ARG A 110 -7.23 -3.87 6.37
N HIS A 111 -6.10 -4.18 5.73
CA HIS A 111 -4.80 -3.66 6.11
C HIS A 111 -4.12 -2.99 4.94
N TYR A 112 -3.31 -1.99 5.28
CA TYR A 112 -2.47 -1.27 4.34
C TYR A 112 -1.08 -1.10 4.97
N LEU A 113 -0.03 -1.38 4.22
CA LEU A 113 1.34 -1.10 4.58
C LEU A 113 1.76 0.22 3.93
N VAL A 114 2.41 1.10 4.68
CA VAL A 114 2.88 2.40 4.16
C VAL A 114 4.29 2.66 4.63
N GLU A 115 5.12 3.20 3.75
CA GLU A 115 6.44 3.72 4.14
C GLU A 115 6.30 5.18 4.53
N SER A 116 6.94 5.55 5.63
CA SER A 116 7.10 6.93 6.02
C SER A 116 8.39 7.16 6.79
N LEU A 117 9.29 7.98 6.23
CA LEU A 117 10.53 8.40 6.89
C LEU A 117 11.38 7.22 7.38
N GLY A 118 11.48 6.16 6.59
CA GLY A 118 12.23 4.95 6.94
C GLY A 118 11.48 4.01 7.88
N HIS A 119 10.20 4.27 8.18
CA HIS A 119 9.36 3.41 9.00
C HIS A 119 8.31 2.68 8.17
N VAL A 120 8.07 1.42 8.54
CA VAL A 120 6.93 0.66 8.05
C VAL A 120 5.75 0.90 8.98
N LEU A 121 4.65 1.39 8.42
CA LEU A 121 3.40 1.59 9.10
C LEU A 121 2.37 0.56 8.64
N LEU A 122 1.55 0.10 9.56
CA LEU A 122 0.38 -0.73 9.30
C LEU A 122 -0.87 0.06 9.65
N VAL A 123 -1.72 0.28 8.67
CA VAL A 123 -3.05 0.85 8.84
C VAL A 123 -4.06 -0.28 8.83
N LEU A 124 -4.86 -0.39 9.87
CA LEU A 124 -5.99 -1.30 9.93
C LEU A 124 -7.29 -0.52 9.82
N SER A 125 -8.22 -1.05 9.06
CA SER A 125 -9.50 -0.41 8.81
C SER A 125 -10.64 -1.42 8.75
N ASP A 126 -11.84 -1.00 9.13
CA ASP A 126 -13.05 -1.77 8.84
C ASP A 126 -13.38 -1.72 7.33
N GLU A 127 -14.42 -2.46 6.92
CA GLU A 127 -14.77 -2.55 5.50
C GLU A 127 -15.24 -1.22 4.89
N ARG A 128 -15.76 -0.30 5.72
CA ARG A 128 -16.30 1.00 5.31
C ARG A 128 -15.32 2.15 5.53
N HIS A 129 -14.16 1.85 6.09
CA HIS A 129 -13.14 2.80 6.54
C HIS A 129 -13.60 3.77 7.64
N ASN A 130 -14.56 3.34 8.46
CA ASN A 130 -15.11 4.17 9.53
C ASN A 130 -14.21 4.19 10.77
N ARG A 131 -13.57 3.05 11.07
CA ARG A 131 -12.61 2.92 12.17
C ARG A 131 -11.23 2.65 11.61
N VAL A 132 -10.26 3.45 12.04
CA VAL A 132 -8.86 3.31 11.63
C VAL A 132 -7.95 3.20 12.85
N ALA A 133 -7.05 2.22 12.81
CA ALA A 133 -5.95 2.08 13.75
C ALA A 133 -4.62 2.10 13.01
N LEU A 134 -3.61 2.71 13.61
CA LEU A 134 -2.29 2.89 13.02
C LEU A 134 -1.22 2.31 13.93
N TYR A 135 -0.28 1.58 13.33
CA TYR A 135 0.82 0.93 14.03
C TYR A 135 2.14 1.17 13.31
N LYS A 136 3.23 1.26 14.08
CA LYS A 136 4.60 1.27 13.58
C LYS A 136 5.26 -0.09 13.80
N LEU A 137 5.96 -0.59 12.80
CA LEU A 137 6.73 -1.82 12.92
C LEU A 137 7.95 -1.62 13.80
N ASN A 138 8.13 -2.50 14.78
CA ASN A 138 9.41 -2.76 15.43
C ASN A 138 9.86 -4.18 15.04
N TRP A 139 10.76 -4.27 14.07
CA TRP A 139 11.22 -5.55 13.52
C TRP A 139 11.96 -6.40 14.56
N ASP A 140 12.84 -5.78 15.35
CA ASP A 140 13.71 -6.48 16.30
C ASP A 140 12.95 -6.97 17.52
N ALA A 141 12.08 -6.12 18.07
CA ALA A 141 11.16 -6.52 19.13
C ALA A 141 10.02 -7.42 18.62
N ARG A 142 9.97 -7.65 17.30
CA ARG A 142 8.92 -8.40 16.61
C ARG A 142 7.55 -7.90 17.04
N ALA A 143 7.25 -6.61 16.91
CA ALA A 143 5.99 -6.04 17.42
C ALA A 143 5.44 -4.91 16.53
N TRP A 144 4.11 -4.73 16.58
CA TRP A 144 3.42 -3.57 16.05
C TRP A 144 3.08 -2.62 17.20
N LEU A 145 3.63 -1.41 17.19
CA LEU A 145 3.44 -0.43 18.24
C LEU A 145 2.33 0.54 17.84
N PRO A 146 1.23 0.68 18.62
CA PRO A 146 0.17 1.62 18.29
C PRO A 146 0.69 3.05 18.30
N ILE A 147 0.30 3.85 17.31
CA ILE A 147 0.65 5.27 17.22
C ILE A 147 -0.59 6.09 16.86
N ALA A 148 -0.67 7.32 17.36
CA ALA A 148 -1.82 8.20 17.13
C ALA A 148 -1.77 8.92 15.77
N ALA A 149 -0.59 9.07 15.17
CA ALA A 149 -0.42 9.76 13.90
C ALA A 149 0.82 9.26 13.15
N CYS A 150 0.85 9.46 11.84
CA CYS A 150 1.99 9.15 10.99
C CYS A 150 3.20 10.02 11.39
N PRO A 151 4.41 9.46 11.54
CA PRO A 151 5.62 10.23 11.81
C PRO A 151 5.85 11.36 10.78
N GLY A 152 6.32 12.51 11.25
CA GLY A 152 6.58 13.67 10.40
C GLY A 152 5.33 14.39 9.91
N GLU A 153 4.24 14.30 10.66
CA GLU A 153 3.01 15.08 10.43
C GLU A 153 2.37 14.84 9.04
N ARG A 154 2.53 13.62 8.52
CA ARG A 154 2.09 13.27 7.17
C ARG A 154 0.63 12.80 7.13
N VAL A 155 0.04 12.95 5.96
CA VAL A 155 -1.27 12.41 5.59
C VAL A 155 -1.06 11.09 4.86
N LEU A 156 -1.88 10.09 5.17
CA LEU A 156 -1.80 8.77 4.54
C LEU A 156 -2.77 8.70 3.36
N LEU A 157 -2.27 8.36 2.18
CA LEU A 157 -3.06 8.04 1.00
C LEU A 157 -3.03 6.52 0.83
N LEU A 158 -4.18 5.87 0.93
CA LEU A 158 -4.30 4.42 0.94
C LEU A 158 -5.16 3.94 -0.21
N GLY A 159 -4.67 2.94 -0.91
CA GLY A 159 -5.30 2.37 -2.07
C GLY A 159 -5.09 0.87 -2.10
N ARG A 160 -5.87 0.16 -2.92
CA ARG A 160 -5.53 -1.22 -3.25
C ARG A 160 -4.26 -1.20 -4.11
N GLY A 161 -3.21 -1.87 -3.67
CA GLY A 161 -1.97 -2.00 -4.44
C GLY A 161 -1.06 -0.77 -4.46
N CYS A 162 -1.43 0.34 -3.82
CA CYS A 162 -0.51 1.45 -3.59
C CYS A 162 -0.87 2.17 -2.29
N SER A 163 0.15 2.76 -1.68
CA SER A 163 0.04 3.54 -0.46
C SER A 163 1.15 4.59 -0.43
N ALA A 164 0.87 5.72 0.20
CA ALA A 164 1.85 6.79 0.32
C ALA A 164 1.62 7.60 1.60
N ALA A 165 2.70 8.03 2.25
CA ALA A 165 2.65 9.08 3.24
C ALA A 165 3.12 10.37 2.58
N VAL A 166 2.30 11.43 2.59
CA VAL A 166 2.57 12.70 1.91
C VAL A 166 2.51 13.88 2.89
N PRO A 167 3.23 14.99 2.66
CA PRO A 167 3.05 16.18 3.48
C PRO A 167 1.63 16.76 3.30
N PRO A 168 1.09 17.49 4.30
CA PRO A 168 -0.19 18.18 4.22
C PRO A 168 -0.39 19.04 2.96
N SER A 169 0.66 19.71 2.50
CA SER A 169 0.64 20.55 1.28
C SER A 169 0.27 19.76 0.02
N SER A 170 0.72 18.50 -0.08
CA SER A 170 0.35 17.57 -1.16
C SER A 170 -1.01 16.90 -0.94
N ALA A 171 -1.62 17.12 0.24
CA ALA A 171 -2.91 16.57 0.64
C ALA A 171 -3.98 17.66 0.81
N ALA A 172 -3.95 18.71 -0.04
CA ALA A 172 -4.90 19.83 0.01
C ALA A 172 -5.01 20.48 1.41
N GLY A 173 -3.90 20.54 2.15
CA GLY A 173 -3.83 21.15 3.48
C GLY A 173 -4.45 20.31 4.61
N ARG A 174 -4.72 19.01 4.39
CA ARG A 174 -5.28 18.14 5.45
C ARG A 174 -4.37 18.04 6.66
N ALA A 175 -5.00 17.96 7.83
CA ALA A 175 -4.29 17.90 9.10
C ALA A 175 -3.48 16.59 9.24
N PRO A 176 -2.39 16.63 10.01
CA PRO A 176 -1.67 15.42 10.41
C PRO A 176 -2.58 14.39 11.09
N GLY A 177 -2.41 13.12 10.72
CA GLY A 177 -3.23 12.00 11.21
C GLY A 177 -4.48 11.72 10.38
N THR A 178 -4.74 12.51 9.33
CA THR A 178 -5.74 12.20 8.31
C THR A 178 -5.31 11.00 7.46
N VAL A 179 -6.27 10.14 7.16
CA VAL A 179 -6.13 8.97 6.29
C VAL A 179 -7.17 9.07 5.18
N LEU A 180 -6.70 9.14 3.94
CA LEU A 180 -7.52 9.20 2.74
C LEU A 180 -7.50 7.83 2.05
N PHE A 181 -8.65 7.21 1.89
CA PHE A 181 -8.82 5.94 1.18
C PHE A 181 -9.33 6.21 -0.22
N ALA A 182 -8.57 5.79 -1.23
CA ALA A 182 -8.99 5.81 -2.63
C ALA A 182 -9.92 4.63 -2.91
N HIS A 183 -11.09 4.92 -3.48
CA HIS A 183 -12.08 3.95 -3.90
C HIS A 183 -12.18 3.90 -5.41
N GLN A 184 -12.26 2.67 -5.94
CA GLN A 184 -12.40 2.45 -7.35
C GLN A 184 -13.65 3.07 -7.95
N PRO A 185 -13.65 3.33 -9.27
CA PRO A 185 -14.84 3.73 -10.00
C PRO A 185 -15.88 2.62 -9.84
N SER A 186 -16.82 2.81 -8.92
CA SER A 186 -17.88 1.86 -8.64
C SER A 186 -19.21 2.41 -9.16
N THR A 187 -20.15 1.52 -9.44
CA THR A 187 -21.55 1.84 -9.73
C THR A 187 -22.40 1.95 -8.45
N LEU A 188 -21.77 1.99 -7.26
CA LEU A 188 -22.46 1.85 -5.99
C LEU A 188 -23.51 2.98 -5.78
N PRO A 189 -24.76 2.63 -5.44
CA PRO A 189 -25.87 3.56 -5.32
C PRO A 189 -25.83 4.48 -4.09
N ASP A 190 -25.00 4.17 -3.08
CA ASP A 190 -24.90 4.96 -1.84
C ASP A 190 -24.03 6.22 -1.98
N VAL A 191 -23.39 6.41 -3.13
CA VAL A 191 -22.70 7.67 -3.44
C VAL A 191 -23.60 8.41 -4.41
N ASP A 192 -24.22 9.49 -3.94
CA ASP A 192 -25.20 10.31 -4.67
C ASP A 192 -24.51 11.08 -5.82
N VAL A 193 -23.98 10.36 -6.81
CA VAL A 193 -23.33 10.89 -8.01
C VAL A 193 -24.44 11.20 -9.00
N ALA A 194 -24.96 12.42 -8.92
CA ALA A 194 -25.85 12.99 -9.92
C ALA A 194 -25.23 13.06 -11.34
N ALA A 195 -23.97 12.65 -11.52
CA ALA A 195 -23.32 12.47 -12.81
C ALA A 195 -23.33 10.99 -13.19
N ARG A 196 -24.04 10.64 -14.28
CA ARG A 196 -23.94 9.34 -14.93
C ARG A 196 -22.48 9.08 -15.33
N GLY A 197 -21.73 8.32 -14.54
CA GLY A 197 -20.35 7.92 -14.84
C GLY A 197 -19.65 7.26 -13.66
N GLN A 198 -18.84 6.24 -13.96
CA GLN A 198 -17.91 5.63 -13.00
C GLN A 198 -16.80 6.64 -12.69
N ALA A 199 -16.63 7.02 -11.42
CA ALA A 199 -15.60 7.97 -11.01
C ALA A 199 -14.88 7.50 -9.76
N TRP A 200 -13.57 7.75 -9.70
CA TRP A 200 -12.79 7.63 -8.47
C TRP A 200 -13.31 8.60 -7.42
N PHE A 201 -13.35 8.15 -6.17
CA PHE A 201 -13.63 9.00 -5.03
C PHE A 201 -12.75 8.63 -3.84
N TRP A 202 -12.68 9.54 -2.88
CA TRP A 202 -11.90 9.37 -1.66
C TRP A 202 -12.84 9.37 -0.46
N SER A 203 -12.59 8.48 0.50
CA SER A 203 -13.14 8.64 1.85
C SER A 203 -12.05 9.10 2.78
N GLU A 204 -12.41 9.91 3.77
CA GLU A 204 -11.49 10.38 4.78
C GLU A 204 -11.85 9.79 6.12
N SER A 205 -10.82 9.41 6.86
CA SER A 205 -10.92 9.01 8.25
C SER A 205 -9.75 9.60 9.03
N ARG A 206 -9.79 9.43 10.35
CA ARG A 206 -8.74 9.87 11.25
C ARG A 206 -8.48 8.81 12.30
N VAL A 207 -7.20 8.59 12.60
CA VAL A 207 -6.79 7.64 13.65
C VAL A 207 -7.38 8.09 14.98
N GLY A 208 -8.09 7.18 15.66
CA GLY A 208 -8.74 7.46 16.95
C GLY A 208 -10.03 8.28 16.90
N ALA A 209 -10.59 8.55 15.72
CA ALA A 209 -11.90 9.19 15.59
C ALA A 209 -13.02 8.28 16.13
N ALA A 210 -14.08 8.90 16.67
CA ALA A 210 -15.24 8.16 17.13
C ALA A 210 -16.04 7.60 15.93
N PRO A 211 -16.72 6.46 16.08
CA PRO A 211 -17.61 5.95 15.04
C PRO A 211 -18.70 6.98 14.73
N GLY A 212 -18.70 7.54 13.52
CA GLY A 212 -19.67 8.57 13.07
C GLY A 212 -19.04 9.90 12.66
N ASP A 213 -17.78 10.16 13.02
CA ASP A 213 -17.04 11.38 12.63
C ASP A 213 -16.51 11.33 11.17
N LEU A 214 -17.11 10.52 10.30
CA LEU A 214 -16.70 10.46 8.89
C LEU A 214 -17.04 11.76 8.17
N LEU A 215 -16.02 12.52 7.86
CA LEU A 215 -16.08 13.55 6.83
C LEU A 215 -15.94 12.85 5.47
N VAL A 216 -17.04 12.39 4.90
CA VAL A 216 -17.05 11.87 3.51
C VAL A 216 -16.83 13.05 2.56
N LEU A 217 -15.57 13.38 2.27
CA LEU A 217 -15.22 14.39 1.28
C LEU A 217 -15.09 13.75 -0.11
N LYS A 218 -16.23 13.76 -0.82
CA LYS A 218 -16.36 13.38 -2.22
C LYS A 218 -15.58 14.34 -3.11
N LYS A 219 -14.34 13.99 -3.46
CA LYS A 219 -13.67 14.57 -4.62
C LYS A 219 -13.90 13.65 -5.82
N THR A 220 -14.92 13.96 -6.61
CA THR A 220 -15.04 13.43 -7.98
C THR A 220 -13.98 14.12 -8.82
N VAL A 221 -12.89 13.44 -9.14
CA VAL A 221 -11.99 13.89 -10.22
C VAL A 221 -12.49 13.25 -11.51
N PRO A 222 -13.16 13.98 -12.42
CA PRO A 222 -13.47 13.45 -13.73
C PRO A 222 -12.15 13.31 -14.50
N HIS A 223 -11.59 12.10 -14.51
CA HIS A 223 -10.46 11.81 -15.38
C HIS A 223 -10.97 11.61 -16.81
N ARG A 224 -10.73 12.59 -17.68
CA ARG A 224 -10.70 12.38 -19.14
C ARG A 224 -9.28 11.95 -19.52
N HIS A 225 -9.16 10.93 -20.37
CA HIS A 225 -7.88 10.49 -20.90
C HIS A 225 -7.13 11.68 -21.53
N GLY A 226 -5.93 12.00 -21.03
CA GLY A 226 -4.98 12.90 -21.72
C GLY A 226 -5.00 14.39 -21.35
N GLU A 227 -5.83 14.86 -20.41
CA GLU A 227 -5.81 16.27 -19.97
C GLU A 227 -5.17 16.42 -18.58
N PHE A 228 -4.05 17.16 -18.52
CA PHE A 228 -3.37 17.56 -17.28
C PHE A 228 -3.76 19.02 -16.99
N PRO A 229 -4.63 19.33 -16.01
CA PRO A 229 -4.91 20.72 -15.66
C PRO A 229 -3.67 21.37 -15.03
N ALA A 230 -3.39 22.62 -15.42
CA ALA A 230 -2.24 23.40 -14.98
C ALA A 230 -2.29 23.78 -13.48
N ASP A 231 -3.47 23.65 -12.86
CA ASP A 231 -3.79 24.29 -11.58
C ASP A 231 -3.54 23.36 -10.36
N GLY A 232 -2.82 22.26 -10.55
CA GLY A 232 -2.08 21.63 -9.46
C GLY A 232 -2.89 20.82 -8.45
N ASP A 233 -4.01 20.21 -8.83
CA ASP A 233 -4.61 19.11 -8.06
C ASP A 233 -3.82 17.80 -8.28
N SER A 234 -2.59 17.79 -7.78
CA SER A 234 -1.58 16.75 -7.99
C SER A 234 -1.81 15.54 -7.07
N PHE A 235 -2.99 14.93 -7.12
CA PHE A 235 -3.21 13.60 -6.55
C PHE A 235 -3.04 12.54 -7.63
N TRP A 236 -1.81 12.35 -8.10
CA TRP A 236 -1.45 11.21 -8.92
C TRP A 236 -1.22 9.99 -8.02
N PHE A 237 -2.31 9.51 -7.43
CA PHE A 237 -2.34 8.26 -6.69
C PHE A 237 -3.33 7.35 -7.39
N PHE A 238 -2.81 6.41 -8.19
CA PHE A 238 -3.60 5.41 -8.88
C PHE A 238 -3.52 4.11 -8.11
N PRO A 239 -4.53 3.77 -7.31
CA PRO A 239 -4.62 2.42 -6.78
C PRO A 239 -4.86 1.43 -7.91
N ALA A 240 -4.32 0.24 -7.75
CA ALA A 240 -4.64 -0.89 -8.61
C ALA A 240 -6.15 -1.15 -8.59
N VAL A 241 -6.69 -1.54 -9.74
CA VAL A 241 -8.07 -2.00 -9.89
C VAL A 241 -8.22 -3.37 -9.20
N ASP A 242 -9.28 -3.53 -8.42
CA ASP A 242 -9.63 -4.69 -7.63
C ASP A 242 -10.60 -5.50 -8.49
N PRO A 243 -10.15 -6.62 -9.05
CA PRO A 243 -11.01 -7.44 -9.91
C PRO A 243 -12.19 -8.07 -9.15
N ASP A 244 -12.18 -8.09 -7.81
CA ASP A 244 -13.26 -8.68 -7.00
C ASP A 244 -14.41 -7.71 -6.68
N GLU A 245 -14.22 -6.39 -6.74
CA GLU A 245 -15.33 -5.45 -6.52
C GLU A 245 -16.34 -5.42 -7.69
N ASN A 246 -15.92 -5.89 -8.87
CA ASN A 246 -16.80 -6.10 -10.03
C ASN A 246 -17.35 -7.53 -10.13
N ALA A 247 -16.98 -8.43 -9.21
CA ALA A 247 -17.52 -9.78 -9.15
C ALA A 247 -18.80 -9.81 -8.29
N ARG A 248 -19.87 -9.19 -8.80
CA ARG A 248 -21.23 -9.42 -8.34
C ARG A 248 -22.16 -9.62 -9.52
#